data_AF-A0A2N0ZBV2-F1
#
_entry.id   AF-A0A2N0ZBV2-F1
#
_cell.length_a   1.000
_cell.length_b   1.000
_cell.length_c   1.000
_cell.angle_alpha   90.00
_cell.angle_beta   90.00
_cell.angle_gamma   90.00
#
_symmetry.space_group_name_H-M   'P 1'
#
loop_
_entity.id
_entity.type
_entity.pdbx_description
1 polymer ?
#
loop_
_entity_poly.entity_id
_entity_poly.type
_entity_poly.pdbx_seq_one_letter_code
_entity_poly.pdbx_strand_id
1 'polypeptide(L)'
;MVKIFIDPGHGGTDTGATGNGLQEKALTLQIATKIRDLLLREYNNVTIQMSRTGDQTVSLNQRTNAANSWNADFYLSIHINAGGGSGYEDYVYTNVGASTVSYQNIIHGEVMKAVDFADRGKKQANFHVLRESNMPAILTENGFIDSAADANKLKQSSFIENIAKGHVNGLVEAFNLSKKTPATKPVEPKPTVPDSDPKPRASSIVDYLKSIGVDSSFNHRKLLASQYGIKNYTGTAAQNTQLLNKVKKGHTPRPNAPVKGDMETNSIVDYLKSIGRDSSFSGRQKLAAQYGINAYTGTAAQNSLLLKKIRG
;
A
#
# COMPACT_ATOMS: atom_id res chain seq x y z
N MET A 1 1.31 20.86 14.42
CA MET A 1 1.08 19.62 13.65
C MET A 1 1.25 19.95 12.19
N VAL A 2 2.17 19.27 11.52
CA VAL A 2 2.46 19.46 10.10
C VAL A 2 1.28 18.92 9.28
N LYS A 3 0.71 19.75 8.43
CA LYS A 3 -0.40 19.44 7.53
C LYS A 3 0.14 19.13 6.15
N ILE A 4 0.14 17.85 5.77
CA ILE A 4 0.56 17.43 4.45
C ILE A 4 -0.68 17.10 3.63
N PHE A 5 -0.88 17.81 2.53
CA PHE A 5 -1.94 17.54 1.57
C PHE A 5 -1.39 16.61 0.48
N ILE A 6 -1.97 15.41 0.35
CA ILE A 6 -1.54 14.42 -0.64
C ILE A 6 -2.59 14.36 -1.76
N ASP A 7 -2.17 14.62 -2.98
CA ASP A 7 -3.01 14.68 -4.16
C ASP A 7 -2.74 13.49 -5.09
N PRO A 8 -3.56 12.41 -5.05
CA PRO A 8 -3.49 11.38 -6.08
C PRO A 8 -4.03 11.93 -7.40
N GLY A 9 -3.16 12.09 -8.40
CA GLY A 9 -3.49 12.60 -9.72
C GLY A 9 -4.65 11.84 -10.38
N HIS A 10 -5.40 12.52 -11.25
CA HIS A 10 -6.54 11.97 -12.00
C HIS A 10 -7.68 11.45 -11.11
N GLY A 11 -8.55 10.58 -11.61
CA GLY A 11 -9.66 9.97 -10.86
C GLY A 11 -11.01 10.11 -11.56
N GLY A 12 -11.91 9.15 -11.29
CA GLY A 12 -13.23 9.07 -11.88
C GLY A 12 -13.15 8.92 -13.39
N THR A 13 -13.70 9.89 -14.11
CA THR A 13 -13.74 9.93 -15.58
C THR A 13 -12.38 10.21 -16.21
N ASP A 14 -11.46 10.82 -15.47
CA ASP A 14 -10.09 11.04 -15.90
C ASP A 14 -9.24 9.84 -15.47
N THR A 15 -8.86 8.99 -16.43
CA THR A 15 -8.02 7.82 -16.18
C THR A 15 -6.56 8.16 -15.93
N GLY A 16 -6.14 9.37 -16.31
CA GLY A 16 -4.75 9.67 -16.61
C GLY A 16 -4.24 8.79 -17.75
N ALA A 17 -2.92 8.61 -17.79
CA ALA A 17 -2.28 7.72 -18.73
C ALA A 17 -2.72 6.26 -18.51
N THR A 18 -2.83 5.52 -19.60
CA THR A 18 -3.12 4.08 -19.59
C THR A 18 -2.11 3.36 -20.44
N GLY A 19 -1.57 2.24 -19.95
CA GLY A 19 -0.54 1.48 -20.66
C GLY A 19 -0.27 0.18 -19.95
N ASN A 20 0.14 -0.85 -20.70
CA ASN A 20 0.57 -2.13 -20.13
C ASN A 20 -0.45 -2.81 -19.17
N GLY A 21 -1.76 -2.53 -19.34
CA GLY A 21 -2.84 -3.03 -18.47
C GLY A 21 -2.99 -2.29 -17.14
N LEU A 22 -2.35 -1.12 -17.01
CA LEU A 22 -2.40 -0.24 -15.85
C LEU A 22 -3.16 1.05 -16.19
N GLN A 23 -3.73 1.66 -15.16
CA GLN A 23 -4.32 3.00 -15.21
C GLN A 23 -3.64 3.87 -14.17
N GLU A 24 -3.18 5.04 -14.58
CA GLU A 24 -2.48 5.99 -13.71
C GLU A 24 -3.32 6.32 -12.47
N LYS A 25 -4.61 6.67 -12.65
CA LYS A 25 -5.51 7.01 -11.53
C LYS A 25 -5.57 5.96 -10.41
N ALA A 26 -5.37 4.68 -10.74
CA ALA A 26 -5.40 3.59 -9.78
C ALA A 26 -4.07 3.50 -9.01
N LEU A 27 -2.94 3.64 -9.71
CA LEU A 27 -1.60 3.63 -9.13
C LEU A 27 -1.38 4.84 -8.22
N THR A 28 -1.78 6.04 -8.66
CA THR A 28 -1.65 7.27 -7.88
C THR A 28 -2.43 7.18 -6.57
N LEU A 29 -3.68 6.68 -6.61
CA LEU A 29 -4.48 6.45 -5.40
C LEU A 29 -3.82 5.43 -4.47
N GLN A 30 -3.28 4.34 -5.03
CA GLN A 30 -2.63 3.28 -4.26
C GLN A 30 -1.37 3.79 -3.54
N ILE A 31 -0.50 4.52 -4.23
CA ILE A 31 0.71 5.11 -3.66
C ILE A 31 0.35 6.14 -2.58
N ALA A 32 -0.52 7.10 -2.91
CA ALA A 32 -0.93 8.17 -2.00
C ALA A 32 -1.60 7.64 -0.71
N THR A 33 -2.45 6.61 -0.83
CA THR A 33 -3.08 5.95 0.32
C THR A 33 -2.03 5.31 1.23
N LYS A 34 -1.01 4.66 0.66
CA LYS A 34 0.08 4.06 1.45
C LYS A 34 0.93 5.11 2.16
N ILE A 35 1.25 6.23 1.49
CA ILE A 35 1.99 7.34 2.10
C ILE A 35 1.21 7.86 3.31
N ARG A 36 -0.09 8.16 3.15
CA ARG A 36 -0.97 8.58 4.25
C ARG A 36 -0.93 7.57 5.40
N ASP A 37 -1.19 6.30 5.12
CA ASP A 37 -1.32 5.28 6.14
C ASP A 37 -0.02 5.07 6.92
N LEU A 38 1.13 5.10 6.25
CA LEU A 38 2.45 5.03 6.88
C LEU A 38 2.70 6.23 7.80
N LEU A 39 2.47 7.45 7.32
CA LEU A 39 2.64 8.67 8.12
C LEU A 39 1.74 8.65 9.36
N LEU A 40 0.44 8.42 9.18
CA LEU A 40 -0.53 8.42 10.28
C LEU A 40 -0.30 7.28 11.27
N ARG A 41 0.23 6.14 10.82
CA ARG A 41 0.50 4.99 11.69
C ARG A 41 1.80 5.16 12.47
N GLU A 42 2.84 5.70 11.86
CA GLU A 42 4.21 5.59 12.39
C GLU A 42 4.78 6.89 12.94
N TYR A 43 4.18 8.05 12.63
CA TYR A 43 4.74 9.35 12.97
C TYR A 43 3.77 10.25 13.73
N ASN A 44 4.31 10.97 14.72
CA ASN A 44 3.61 11.99 15.48
C ASN A 44 3.64 13.34 14.74
N ASN A 45 2.83 14.28 15.24
CA ASN A 45 2.84 15.67 14.80
C ASN A 45 2.59 15.87 13.29
N VAL A 46 1.91 14.93 12.63
CA VAL A 46 1.49 15.01 11.23
C VAL A 46 -0.01 14.74 11.10
N THR A 47 -0.67 15.51 10.25
CA THR A 47 -2.04 15.27 9.81
C THR A 47 -2.10 15.32 8.30
N ILE A 48 -2.99 14.52 7.71
CA ILE A 48 -3.09 14.33 6.27
C ILE A 48 -4.51 14.62 5.81
N GLN A 49 -4.62 15.41 4.74
CA GLN A 49 -5.81 15.42 3.88
C GLN A 49 -5.43 14.98 2.49
N MET A 50 -6.42 14.45 1.76
CA MET A 50 -6.23 14.02 0.39
C MET A 50 -7.27 14.68 -0.52
N SER A 51 -6.90 15.04 -1.74
CA SER A 51 -7.86 15.54 -2.74
C SER A 51 -8.94 14.50 -3.06
N ARG A 52 -8.57 13.22 -3.04
CA ARG A 52 -9.49 12.08 -3.14
C ARG A 52 -8.99 10.88 -2.34
N THR A 53 -9.94 10.12 -1.81
CA THR A 53 -9.71 8.86 -1.09
C THR A 53 -10.30 7.64 -1.80
N GLY A 54 -10.91 7.85 -2.97
CA GLY A 54 -11.52 6.84 -3.83
C GLY A 54 -11.36 7.19 -5.31
N ASP A 55 -12.01 6.41 -6.17
CA ASP A 55 -12.05 6.69 -7.61
C ASP A 55 -13.15 7.71 -7.92
N GLN A 56 -12.81 8.99 -7.78
CA GLN A 56 -13.73 10.11 -8.03
C GLN A 56 -13.03 11.21 -8.83
N THR A 57 -13.79 11.90 -9.67
CA THR A 57 -13.29 13.06 -10.43
C THR A 57 -13.09 14.23 -9.48
N VAL A 58 -11.88 14.81 -9.50
CA VAL A 58 -11.54 16.05 -8.78
C VAL A 58 -10.79 16.96 -9.74
N SER A 59 -11.35 18.15 -9.98
CA SER A 59 -10.76 19.12 -10.90
C SER A 59 -9.46 19.73 -10.34
N LEU A 60 -8.61 20.27 -11.21
CA LEU A 60 -7.34 20.90 -10.78
C LEU A 60 -7.58 22.01 -9.75
N ASN A 61 -8.56 22.88 -9.98
CA ASN A 61 -8.96 23.92 -9.03
C ASN A 61 -9.44 23.35 -7.69
N GLN A 62 -10.21 22.26 -7.69
CA GLN A 62 -10.69 21.66 -6.44
C GLN A 62 -9.53 21.13 -5.59
N ARG A 63 -8.48 20.58 -6.22
CA ARG A 63 -7.30 20.06 -5.54
C ARG A 63 -6.54 21.17 -4.81
N THR A 64 -6.22 22.25 -5.51
CA THR A 64 -5.47 23.38 -4.96
C THR A 64 -6.31 24.18 -3.97
N ASN A 65 -7.59 24.43 -4.27
CA ASN A 65 -8.49 25.12 -3.34
C ASN A 65 -8.66 24.36 -2.03
N ALA A 66 -8.74 23.03 -2.06
CA ALA A 66 -8.84 22.23 -0.84
C ALA A 66 -7.57 22.36 0.02
N ALA A 67 -6.38 22.25 -0.58
CA ALA A 67 -5.12 22.41 0.13
C ALA A 67 -4.94 23.83 0.71
N ASN A 68 -5.26 24.85 -0.09
CA ASN A 68 -5.19 26.25 0.28
C ASN A 68 -6.15 26.57 1.43
N SER A 69 -7.42 26.14 1.33
CA SER A 69 -8.44 26.38 2.35
C SER A 69 -8.11 25.67 3.67
N TRP A 70 -7.47 24.50 3.59
CA TRP A 70 -7.01 23.79 4.78
C TRP A 70 -5.76 24.41 5.43
N ASN A 71 -5.12 25.36 4.74
CA ASN A 71 -3.82 25.92 5.08
C ASN A 71 -2.80 24.80 5.29
N ALA A 72 -2.61 23.96 4.26
CA ALA A 72 -1.61 22.91 4.28
C ALA A 72 -0.19 23.52 4.39
N ASP A 73 0.70 22.83 5.10
CA ASP A 73 2.12 23.21 5.19
C ASP A 73 2.91 22.70 3.97
N PHE A 74 2.41 21.65 3.31
CA PHE A 74 3.02 21.05 2.14
C PHE A 74 2.00 20.38 1.22
N TYR A 75 2.24 20.45 -0.08
CA TYR A 75 1.44 19.79 -1.11
C TYR A 75 2.27 18.76 -1.87
N LEU A 76 1.80 17.52 -1.93
CA LEU A 76 2.44 16.42 -2.66
C LEU A 76 1.49 15.82 -3.69
N SER A 77 1.72 16.07 -4.98
CA SER A 77 1.01 15.39 -6.06
C SER A 77 1.72 14.12 -6.49
N ILE A 78 0.95 13.04 -6.66
CA ILE A 78 1.44 11.72 -7.07
C ILE A 78 0.90 11.41 -8.47
N HIS A 79 1.80 11.17 -9.42
CA HIS A 79 1.53 10.85 -10.82
C HIS A 79 2.38 9.65 -11.31
N ILE A 80 2.02 9.15 -12.50
CA ILE A 80 2.80 8.16 -13.27
C ILE A 80 2.92 8.68 -14.70
N ASN A 81 4.14 8.77 -15.22
CA ASN A 81 4.38 9.42 -16.49
C ASN A 81 4.03 8.52 -17.69
N ALA A 82 4.05 9.10 -18.88
CA ALA A 82 3.97 8.44 -20.18
C ALA A 82 4.71 9.26 -21.24
N GLY A 83 4.75 8.79 -22.49
CA GLY A 83 5.36 9.50 -23.61
C GLY A 83 6.77 9.04 -23.96
N GLY A 84 7.11 7.76 -23.71
CA GLY A 84 8.34 7.15 -24.20
C GLY A 84 9.60 7.40 -23.35
N GLY A 85 9.51 7.17 -22.04
CA GLY A 85 10.64 7.25 -21.10
C GLY A 85 10.65 6.11 -20.08
N SER A 86 11.60 6.14 -19.14
CA SER A 86 11.60 5.27 -17.95
C SER A 86 12.32 5.94 -16.78
N GLY A 87 11.86 5.67 -15.55
CA GLY A 87 12.45 6.17 -14.31
C GLY A 87 11.61 7.18 -13.54
N TYR A 88 12.18 7.71 -12.46
CA TYR A 88 11.55 8.66 -11.55
C TYR A 88 12.00 10.10 -11.84
N GLU A 89 11.06 11.04 -11.79
CA GLU A 89 11.33 12.47 -11.79
C GLU A 89 10.33 13.20 -10.89
N ASP A 90 10.66 14.42 -10.51
CA ASP A 90 9.74 15.29 -9.80
C ASP A 90 9.87 16.74 -10.24
N TYR A 91 8.82 17.49 -9.94
CA TYR A 91 8.60 18.82 -10.42
C TYR A 91 8.22 19.75 -9.29
N VAL A 92 8.79 20.95 -9.32
CA VAL A 92 8.34 22.13 -8.59
C VAL A 92 7.88 23.19 -9.58
N TYR A 93 7.14 24.19 -9.10
CA TYR A 93 6.78 25.32 -9.96
C TYR A 93 8.02 26.10 -10.41
N THR A 94 7.93 26.80 -11.53
CA THR A 94 8.99 27.71 -11.98
C THR A 94 9.13 28.86 -10.97
N ASN A 95 10.38 29.19 -10.58
CA ASN A 95 10.69 30.27 -9.64
C ASN A 95 10.18 30.06 -8.19
N VAL A 96 10.33 28.84 -7.65
CA VAL A 96 10.02 28.55 -6.24
C VAL A 96 11.09 29.06 -5.27
N GLY A 97 10.68 29.30 -4.02
CA GLY A 97 11.59 29.66 -2.93
C GLY A 97 12.51 28.51 -2.46
N ALA A 98 13.52 28.87 -1.68
CA ALA A 98 14.56 27.94 -1.22
C ALA A 98 14.02 26.74 -0.40
N SER A 99 12.92 26.93 0.34
CA SER A 99 12.27 25.85 1.10
C SER A 99 11.75 24.74 0.19
N THR A 100 11.02 25.10 -0.88
CA THR A 100 10.50 24.13 -1.85
C THR A 100 11.63 23.36 -2.54
N VAL A 101 12.72 24.05 -2.91
CA VAL A 101 13.92 23.41 -3.50
C VAL A 101 14.56 22.43 -2.51
N SER A 102 14.66 22.82 -1.23
CA SER A 102 15.19 21.94 -0.18
C SER A 102 14.33 20.69 0.00
N TYR A 103 13.00 20.84 0.05
CA TYR A 103 12.07 19.71 0.14
C TYR A 103 12.17 18.79 -1.08
N GLN A 104 12.31 19.35 -2.28
CA GLN A 104 12.50 18.56 -3.50
C GLN A 104 13.80 17.76 -3.45
N ASN A 105 14.91 18.38 -3.02
CA ASN A 105 16.18 17.67 -2.89
C ASN A 105 16.09 16.49 -1.92
N ILE A 106 15.46 16.68 -0.76
CA ILE A 106 15.31 15.65 0.28
C ILE A 106 14.39 14.52 -0.22
N ILE A 107 13.19 14.85 -0.69
CA ILE A 107 12.20 13.86 -1.11
C ILE A 107 12.70 13.06 -2.31
N HIS A 108 13.28 13.73 -3.31
CA HIS A 108 13.89 13.05 -4.46
C HIS A 108 14.95 12.05 -4.02
N GLY A 109 15.89 12.48 -3.16
CA GLY A 109 16.97 11.62 -2.67
C GLY A 109 16.46 10.39 -1.92
N GLU A 110 15.46 10.55 -1.06
CA GLU A 110 14.86 9.44 -0.32
C GLU A 110 14.04 8.48 -1.20
N VAL A 111 13.36 8.99 -2.23
CA VAL A 111 12.69 8.13 -3.21
C VAL A 111 13.72 7.31 -3.98
N MET A 112 14.77 7.95 -4.51
CA MET A 112 15.81 7.26 -5.28
C MET A 112 16.58 6.20 -4.47
N LYS A 113 16.72 6.37 -3.16
CA LYS A 113 17.29 5.33 -2.27
C LYS A 113 16.36 4.11 -2.12
N ALA A 114 15.06 4.30 -2.26
CA ALA A 114 14.05 3.27 -2.02
C ALA A 114 13.65 2.49 -3.27
N VAL A 115 13.82 3.06 -4.46
CA VAL A 115 13.35 2.47 -5.73
C VAL A 115 14.49 2.19 -6.69
N ASP A 116 14.39 1.07 -7.38
CA ASP A 116 15.24 0.76 -8.52
C ASP A 116 14.63 1.38 -9.79
N PHE A 117 14.70 2.70 -9.92
CA PHE A 117 14.34 3.43 -11.13
C PHE A 117 15.53 4.22 -11.64
N ALA A 118 15.54 4.53 -12.94
CA ALA A 118 16.48 5.51 -13.46
C ALA A 118 16.16 6.88 -12.84
N ASP A 119 17.20 7.60 -12.40
CA ASP A 119 17.06 8.97 -11.94
C ASP A 119 16.96 9.89 -13.17
N ARG A 120 15.80 10.52 -13.37
CA ARG A 120 15.58 11.48 -14.46
C ARG A 120 15.66 12.93 -14.00
N GLY A 121 16.02 13.13 -12.73
CA GLY A 121 16.33 14.41 -12.13
C GLY A 121 15.12 15.16 -11.57
N LYS A 122 15.47 16.22 -10.86
CA LYS A 122 14.58 17.24 -10.30
C LYS A 122 14.34 18.31 -11.36
N LYS A 123 13.07 18.63 -11.61
CA LYS A 123 12.65 19.50 -12.71
C LYS A 123 11.77 20.63 -12.22
N GLN A 124 11.55 21.60 -13.11
CA GLN A 124 10.59 22.68 -12.92
C GLN A 124 9.58 22.66 -14.06
N ALA A 125 8.31 22.87 -13.75
CA ALA A 125 7.25 22.95 -14.74
C ALA A 125 6.10 23.86 -14.29
N ASN A 126 5.38 24.41 -15.26
CA ASN A 126 4.22 25.28 -15.02
C ASN A 126 2.91 24.47 -14.85
N PHE A 127 2.93 23.47 -13.96
CA PHE A 127 1.74 22.67 -13.67
C PHE A 127 0.78 23.43 -12.75
N HIS A 128 -0.52 23.36 -13.05
CA HIS A 128 -1.56 24.08 -12.29
C HIS A 128 -1.47 23.80 -10.79
N VAL A 129 -1.37 22.52 -10.39
CA VAL A 129 -1.34 22.15 -8.97
C VAL A 129 -0.11 22.68 -8.22
N LEU A 130 0.98 22.95 -8.93
CA LEU A 130 2.18 23.54 -8.36
C LEU A 130 2.09 25.07 -8.31
N ARG A 131 1.52 25.68 -9.35
CA ARG A 131 1.40 27.14 -9.49
C ARG A 131 0.35 27.74 -8.55
N GLU A 132 -0.81 27.09 -8.41
CA GLU A 132 -1.96 27.63 -7.68
C GLU A 132 -2.01 27.17 -6.20
N SER A 133 -0.99 26.45 -5.74
CA SER A 133 -0.85 26.07 -4.33
C SER A 133 -0.12 27.16 -3.55
N ASN A 134 -0.66 27.58 -2.41
CA ASN A 134 -0.11 28.67 -1.59
C ASN A 134 1.05 28.24 -0.67
N MET A 135 1.35 26.95 -0.62
CA MET A 135 2.40 26.34 0.18
C MET A 135 3.45 25.65 -0.73
N PRO A 136 4.63 25.28 -0.21
CA PRO A 136 5.58 24.48 -0.98
C PRO A 136 4.93 23.22 -1.55
N ALA A 137 5.08 23.02 -2.86
CA ALA A 137 4.40 21.99 -3.62
C ALA A 137 5.36 21.21 -4.51
N ILE A 138 5.19 19.88 -4.54
CA ILE A 138 5.94 18.97 -5.40
C ILE A 138 4.98 18.04 -6.13
N LEU A 139 5.27 17.76 -7.40
CA LEU A 139 4.62 16.71 -8.18
C LEU A 139 5.65 15.64 -8.51
N THR A 140 5.34 14.39 -8.21
CA THR A 140 6.23 13.25 -8.46
C THR A 140 5.67 12.38 -9.58
N GLU A 141 6.54 12.00 -10.51
CA GLU A 141 6.27 11.05 -11.58
C GLU A 141 6.95 9.71 -11.27
N ASN A 142 6.14 8.74 -10.84
CA ASN A 142 6.63 7.51 -10.22
C ASN A 142 6.87 6.38 -11.24
N GLY A 143 7.67 6.64 -12.27
CA GLY A 143 7.87 5.72 -13.38
C GLY A 143 6.99 6.03 -14.58
N PHE A 144 7.20 5.30 -15.68
CA PHE A 144 6.45 5.46 -16.92
C PHE A 144 5.49 4.29 -17.16
N ILE A 145 4.20 4.58 -17.31
CA ILE A 145 3.16 3.55 -17.45
C ILE A 145 3.23 2.83 -18.80
N ASP A 146 3.78 3.48 -19.82
CA ASP A 146 3.96 2.96 -21.18
C ASP A 146 5.30 2.24 -21.37
N SER A 147 6.27 2.42 -20.45
CA SER A 147 7.48 1.59 -20.38
C SER A 147 7.18 0.21 -19.80
N ALA A 148 7.43 -0.84 -20.57
CA ALA A 148 7.24 -2.21 -20.11
C ALA A 148 8.09 -2.54 -18.87
N ALA A 149 9.32 -2.00 -18.78
CA ALA A 149 10.21 -2.22 -17.65
C ALA A 149 9.65 -1.60 -16.36
N ASP A 150 9.19 -0.34 -16.43
CA ASP A 150 8.62 0.36 -15.28
C ASP A 150 7.26 -0.22 -14.92
N ALA A 151 6.39 -0.48 -15.90
CA ALA A 151 5.08 -1.09 -15.69
C ALA A 151 5.18 -2.47 -15.01
N ASN A 152 6.21 -3.27 -15.33
CA ASN A 152 6.45 -4.54 -14.65
C ASN A 152 6.79 -4.35 -13.17
N LYS A 153 7.52 -3.29 -12.81
CA LYS A 153 7.79 -2.92 -11.42
C LYS A 153 6.51 -2.38 -10.75
N LEU A 154 5.77 -1.48 -11.41
CA LEU A 154 4.53 -0.88 -10.90
C LEU A 154 3.40 -1.89 -10.66
N LYS A 155 3.41 -3.05 -11.35
CA LYS A 155 2.50 -4.17 -11.06
C LYS A 155 2.80 -4.88 -9.73
N GLN A 156 3.99 -4.69 -9.17
CA GLN A 156 4.42 -5.35 -7.95
C GLN A 156 4.03 -4.52 -6.71
N SER A 157 3.22 -5.11 -5.83
CA SER A 157 2.80 -4.43 -4.60
C SER A 157 3.97 -4.05 -3.68
N SER A 158 5.06 -4.81 -3.70
CA SER A 158 6.30 -4.50 -2.96
C SER A 158 7.00 -3.27 -3.51
N PHE A 159 6.97 -3.07 -4.83
CA PHE A 159 7.58 -1.90 -5.44
C PHE A 159 6.76 -0.63 -5.16
N ILE A 160 5.43 -0.72 -5.23
CA ILE A 160 4.53 0.36 -4.79
C ILE A 160 4.73 0.71 -3.30
N GLU A 161 4.98 -0.28 -2.44
CA GLU A 161 5.34 -0.04 -1.04
C GLU A 161 6.68 0.69 -0.90
N ASN A 162 7.67 0.35 -1.72
CA ASN A 162 8.97 1.01 -1.71
C ASN A 162 8.86 2.48 -2.18
N ILE A 163 8.09 2.76 -3.24
CA ILE A 163 7.77 4.13 -3.66
C ILE A 163 7.18 4.90 -2.49
N ALA A 164 6.14 4.37 -1.84
CA ALA A 164 5.50 5.04 -0.72
C ALA A 164 6.47 5.28 0.45
N LYS A 165 7.32 4.30 0.79
CA LYS A 165 8.34 4.46 1.84
C LYS A 165 9.37 5.54 1.50
N GLY A 166 9.81 5.62 0.24
CA GLY A 166 10.71 6.69 -0.21
C GLY A 166 10.12 8.07 0.03
N HIS A 167 8.84 8.27 -0.34
CA HIS A 167 8.13 9.52 -0.07
C HIS A 167 7.99 9.79 1.42
N VAL A 168 7.61 8.78 2.21
CA VAL A 168 7.47 8.91 3.67
C VAL A 168 8.79 9.30 4.31
N ASN A 169 9.90 8.63 3.96
CA ASN A 169 11.22 8.98 4.48
C ASN A 169 11.58 10.43 4.15
N GLY A 170 11.35 10.85 2.90
CA GLY A 170 11.59 12.22 2.46
C GLY A 170 10.76 13.25 3.24
N LEU A 171 9.47 12.99 3.43
CA LEU A 171 8.59 13.85 4.24
C LEU A 171 9.00 13.89 5.71
N VAL A 172 9.41 12.75 6.26
CA VAL A 172 9.87 12.63 7.66
C VAL A 172 11.13 13.46 7.87
N GLU A 173 12.08 13.39 6.96
CA GLU A 173 13.30 14.19 7.01
C GLU A 173 13.02 15.67 6.79
N ALA A 174 12.25 16.02 5.75
CA ALA A 174 11.91 17.40 5.40
C ALA A 174 11.18 18.16 6.52
N PHE A 175 10.32 17.46 7.27
CA PHE A 175 9.49 18.05 8.34
C PHE A 175 9.91 17.65 9.75
N ASN A 176 11.05 16.95 9.89
CA ASN A 176 11.56 16.42 11.16
C ASN A 176 10.48 15.68 11.98
N LEU A 177 9.74 14.79 11.32
CA LEU A 177 8.63 14.07 11.94
C LEU A 177 9.17 13.04 12.93
N SER A 178 8.71 13.08 14.17
CA SER A 178 9.11 12.13 15.19
C SER A 178 8.33 10.83 15.07
N LYS A 179 9.03 9.69 15.10
CA LYS A 179 8.36 8.39 15.18
C LYS A 179 7.49 8.32 16.42
N LYS A 180 6.34 7.66 16.30
CA LYS A 180 5.55 7.26 17.45
C LYS A 180 6.38 6.33 18.30
N THR A 181 6.48 6.63 19.59
CA THR A 181 6.99 5.66 20.55
C THR A 181 6.16 4.40 20.41
N PRO A 182 6.78 3.21 20.24
CA PRO A 182 6.04 1.97 20.34
C PRO A 182 5.31 2.04 21.69
N ALA A 183 3.99 1.83 21.70
CA ALA A 183 3.27 1.76 22.96
C ALA A 183 4.02 0.76 23.85
N THR A 184 4.56 1.24 24.98
CA THR A 184 5.11 0.39 26.01
C THR A 184 3.97 -0.51 26.43
N LYS A 185 4.03 -1.78 26.03
CA LYS A 185 3.19 -2.79 26.66
C LYS A 185 3.53 -2.75 28.14
N PRO A 186 2.54 -2.77 29.06
CA PRO A 186 2.82 -3.00 30.46
C PRO A 186 3.73 -4.22 30.58
N VAL A 187 4.84 -4.06 31.29
CA VAL A 187 5.76 -5.16 31.59
C VAL A 187 4.97 -6.15 32.44
N GLU A 188 4.50 -7.23 31.82
CA GLU A 188 4.00 -8.38 32.56
C GLU A 188 5.15 -8.88 33.48
N PRO A 189 4.89 -9.15 34.77
CA PRO A 189 5.92 -9.60 35.68
C PRO A 189 6.57 -10.87 35.14
N LYS A 190 7.91 -10.85 35.09
CA LYS A 190 8.76 -11.89 34.53
C LYS A 190 8.52 -13.21 35.28
N PRO A 191 8.08 -14.30 34.63
CA PRO A 191 8.00 -15.60 35.26
C PRO A 191 9.42 -16.10 35.57
N THR A 192 9.66 -16.49 36.82
CA THR A 192 10.85 -17.25 37.24
C THR A 192 10.82 -18.61 36.56
N VAL A 193 11.87 -18.93 35.80
CA VAL A 193 12.00 -20.16 35.00
C VAL A 193 12.82 -21.19 35.78
N PRO A 194 12.42 -22.47 35.81
CA PRO A 194 13.35 -23.59 35.80
C PRO A 194 13.42 -24.20 34.40
N ASP A 195 14.66 -24.54 34.07
CA ASP A 195 15.28 -25.05 32.84
C ASP A 195 14.50 -26.09 31.99
N SER A 196 14.54 -25.90 30.66
CA SER A 196 14.72 -26.91 29.58
C SER A 196 14.17 -26.40 28.23
N ASP A 197 15.07 -26.29 27.25
CA ASP A 197 14.86 -25.91 25.83
C ASP A 197 14.11 -27.00 25.03
N PRO A 198 13.67 -26.84 23.74
CA PRO A 198 13.86 -25.68 22.84
C PRO A 198 12.64 -25.22 21.97
N LYS A 199 12.81 -24.00 21.43
CA LYS A 199 12.18 -23.33 20.26
C LYS A 199 11.32 -22.08 20.56
N PRO A 200 11.56 -20.96 19.85
CA PRO A 200 10.88 -19.70 20.11
C PRO A 200 9.41 -19.79 19.68
N ARG A 201 8.50 -19.81 20.65
CA ARG A 201 7.06 -19.64 20.37
C ARG A 201 6.86 -18.22 19.83
N ALA A 202 6.36 -18.12 18.59
CA ALA A 202 6.00 -16.84 17.98
C ALA A 202 5.16 -15.97 18.93
N SER A 203 5.67 -14.77 19.22
CA SER A 203 5.19 -13.84 20.25
C SER A 203 4.05 -12.93 19.79
N SER A 204 3.67 -12.98 18.50
CA SER A 204 2.55 -12.22 17.94
C SER A 204 1.78 -13.02 16.87
N ILE A 205 0.54 -12.62 16.59
CA ILE A 205 -0.25 -13.19 15.48
C ILE A 205 0.43 -12.97 14.13
N VAL A 206 1.12 -11.85 13.94
CA VAL A 206 1.85 -11.57 12.69
C VAL A 206 3.01 -12.54 12.51
N ASP A 207 3.80 -12.75 13.56
CA ASP A 207 4.96 -13.65 13.50
C ASP A 207 4.52 -15.11 13.41
N TYR A 208 3.43 -15.47 14.08
CA TYR A 208 2.86 -16.80 13.97
C TYR A 208 2.39 -17.07 12.55
N LEU A 209 1.58 -16.18 11.95
CA LEU A 209 1.10 -16.33 10.57
C LEU A 209 2.27 -16.38 9.57
N LYS A 210 3.29 -15.52 9.72
CA LYS A 210 4.52 -15.59 8.93
C LYS A 210 5.25 -16.93 9.08
N SER A 211 5.37 -17.44 10.31
CA SER A 211 6.07 -18.70 10.60
C SER A 211 5.40 -19.93 9.98
N ILE A 212 4.09 -19.85 9.71
CA ILE A 212 3.32 -20.91 9.03
C ILE A 212 3.03 -20.57 7.56
N GLY A 213 3.67 -19.53 7.00
CA GLY A 213 3.51 -19.14 5.60
C GLY A 213 2.13 -18.57 5.22
N VAL A 214 1.36 -18.10 6.19
CA VAL A 214 0.04 -17.48 6.00
C VAL A 214 0.17 -15.96 5.93
N ASP A 215 -0.68 -15.31 5.12
CA ASP A 215 -0.71 -13.85 5.01
C ASP A 215 -0.95 -13.20 6.38
N SER A 216 -0.06 -12.29 6.77
CA SER A 216 -0.12 -11.58 8.05
C SER A 216 -0.69 -10.15 7.91
N SER A 217 -1.15 -9.78 6.70
CA SER A 217 -1.76 -8.49 6.42
C SER A 217 -2.92 -8.19 7.36
N PHE A 218 -3.17 -6.90 7.58
CA PHE A 218 -4.30 -6.46 8.41
C PHE A 218 -5.63 -7.00 7.88
N ASN A 219 -5.84 -6.96 6.56
CA ASN A 219 -7.06 -7.44 5.92
C ASN A 219 -7.25 -8.95 6.14
N HIS A 220 -6.19 -9.75 6.00
CA HIS A 220 -6.27 -11.18 6.27
C HIS A 220 -6.55 -11.48 7.74
N ARG A 221 -5.90 -10.77 8.66
CA ARG A 221 -6.20 -10.89 10.10
C ARG A 221 -7.63 -10.47 10.44
N LYS A 222 -8.19 -9.46 9.75
CA LYS A 222 -9.59 -9.05 9.90
C LYS A 222 -10.57 -10.13 9.45
N LEU A 223 -10.25 -10.83 8.35
CA LEU A 223 -11.02 -11.99 7.89
C LEU A 223 -10.96 -13.15 8.89
N LEU A 224 -9.76 -13.53 9.33
CA LEU A 224 -9.58 -14.56 10.35
C LEU A 224 -10.31 -14.19 11.65
N ALA A 225 -10.20 -12.94 12.09
CA ALA A 225 -10.90 -12.45 13.26
C ALA A 225 -12.42 -12.64 13.16
N SER A 226 -13.02 -12.27 12.02
CA SER A 226 -14.44 -12.51 11.75
C SER A 226 -14.79 -14.00 11.84
N GLN A 227 -14.00 -14.87 11.20
CA GLN A 227 -14.21 -16.34 11.23
C GLN A 227 -14.14 -16.92 12.64
N TYR A 228 -13.25 -16.39 13.48
CA TYR A 228 -13.06 -16.80 14.86
C TYR A 228 -14.01 -16.10 15.85
N GLY A 229 -14.98 -15.34 15.35
CA GLY A 229 -16.03 -14.68 16.12
C GLY A 229 -15.60 -13.38 16.81
N ILE A 230 -14.48 -12.80 16.41
CA ILE A 230 -13.97 -11.52 16.92
C ILE A 230 -14.60 -10.38 16.10
N LYS A 231 -15.70 -9.83 16.63
CA LYS A 231 -16.43 -8.72 16.01
C LYS A 231 -15.63 -7.41 16.07
N ASN A 232 -15.90 -6.51 15.11
CA ASN A 232 -15.29 -5.18 15.04
C ASN A 232 -13.76 -5.20 15.13
N TYR A 233 -13.13 -6.13 14.42
CA TYR A 233 -11.68 -6.26 14.44
C TYR A 233 -11.01 -5.02 13.84
N THR A 234 -10.35 -4.25 14.71
CA THR A 234 -9.54 -3.07 14.37
C THR A 234 -8.05 -3.32 14.60
N GLY A 235 -7.68 -4.55 14.99
CA GLY A 235 -6.29 -4.97 15.17
C GLY A 235 -5.67 -4.56 16.51
N THR A 236 -6.49 -4.31 17.53
CA THR A 236 -6.00 -4.02 18.90
C THR A 236 -5.15 -5.16 19.44
N ALA A 237 -4.30 -4.87 20.44
CA ALA A 237 -3.47 -5.89 21.08
C ALA A 237 -4.31 -7.03 21.67
N ALA A 238 -5.42 -6.72 22.34
CA ALA A 238 -6.34 -7.72 22.88
C ALA A 238 -6.96 -8.61 21.80
N GLN A 239 -7.42 -8.01 20.69
CA GLN A 239 -7.97 -8.75 19.55
C GLN A 239 -6.91 -9.62 18.86
N ASN A 240 -5.66 -9.14 18.75
CA ASN A 240 -4.55 -9.91 18.18
C ASN A 240 -4.15 -11.09 19.06
N THR A 241 -4.15 -10.93 20.38
CA THR A 241 -3.89 -12.01 21.33
C THR A 241 -5.03 -13.03 21.32
N GLN A 242 -6.28 -12.55 21.29
CA GLN A 242 -7.46 -13.41 21.16
C GLN A 242 -7.42 -14.22 19.86
N LEU A 243 -7.07 -13.57 18.74
CA LEU A 243 -6.93 -14.22 17.45
C LEU A 243 -5.78 -15.24 17.45
N LEU A 244 -4.61 -14.89 17.99
CA LEU A 244 -3.47 -15.79 18.14
C LEU A 244 -3.81 -17.05 18.93
N ASN A 245 -4.50 -16.89 20.06
CA ASN A 245 -4.89 -18.01 20.92
C ASN A 245 -5.92 -18.91 20.23
N LYS A 246 -6.87 -18.33 19.48
CA LYS A 246 -7.85 -19.11 18.71
C LYS A 246 -7.21 -19.85 17.55
N VAL A 247 -6.30 -19.20 16.81
CA VAL A 247 -5.55 -19.81 15.70
C VAL A 247 -4.56 -20.87 16.19
N LYS A 248 -3.98 -20.73 17.39
CA LYS A 248 -3.10 -21.76 17.99
C LYS A 248 -3.88 -22.96 18.56
N LYS A 249 -5.07 -22.74 19.13
CA LYS A 249 -5.90 -23.80 19.76
C LYS A 249 -6.70 -24.61 18.75
N GLY A 250 -7.22 -23.97 17.71
CA GLY A 250 -7.77 -24.68 16.55
C GLY A 250 -6.62 -24.97 15.61
N HIS A 251 -6.11 -26.20 15.60
CA HIS A 251 -5.27 -26.70 14.51
C HIS A 251 -5.81 -26.11 13.21
N THR A 252 -5.00 -25.35 12.46
CA THR A 252 -5.43 -24.77 11.18
C THR A 252 -6.17 -25.87 10.42
N PRO A 253 -7.46 -25.70 10.09
CA PRO A 253 -8.11 -26.69 9.27
C PRO A 253 -7.25 -26.85 8.03
N ARG A 254 -6.86 -28.09 7.72
CA ARG A 254 -6.85 -28.49 6.30
C ARG A 254 -8.10 -27.87 5.67
N PRO A 255 -7.95 -27.26 4.48
CA PRO A 255 -8.88 -26.27 3.97
C PRO A 255 -10.29 -26.86 3.95
N ASN A 256 -11.20 -26.40 4.83
CA ASN A 256 -12.62 -26.77 4.82
C ASN A 256 -13.35 -25.77 5.75
N ALA A 257 -14.42 -25.09 5.37
CA ALA A 257 -15.43 -25.37 4.35
C ALA A 257 -15.40 -24.37 3.17
N PRO A 258 -15.92 -24.75 2.00
CA PRO A 258 -16.14 -23.80 0.92
C PRO A 258 -17.13 -22.74 1.40
N VAL A 259 -16.68 -21.48 1.47
CA VAL A 259 -17.61 -20.39 1.20
C VAL A 259 -18.05 -20.65 -0.23
N LYS A 260 -19.29 -21.11 -0.43
CA LYS A 260 -19.83 -21.28 -1.78
C LYS A 260 -19.89 -19.89 -2.39
N GLY A 261 -18.90 -19.60 -3.23
CA GLY A 261 -18.94 -18.43 -4.10
C GLY A 261 -20.00 -18.60 -5.17
N ASP A 262 -19.97 -17.74 -6.18
CA ASP A 262 -20.73 -17.98 -7.40
C ASP A 262 -20.34 -19.34 -8.00
N MET A 263 -21.26 -20.31 -8.00
CA MET A 263 -21.01 -21.66 -8.52
C MET A 263 -21.21 -21.74 -10.05
N GLU A 264 -21.82 -20.72 -10.65
CA GLU A 264 -22.14 -20.64 -12.08
C GLU A 264 -20.97 -20.04 -12.89
N THR A 265 -20.07 -19.28 -12.25
CA THR A 265 -18.91 -18.74 -12.96
C THR A 265 -17.89 -19.82 -13.32
N ASN A 266 -17.26 -19.71 -14.50
CA ASN A 266 -16.10 -20.53 -14.88
C ASN A 266 -14.76 -19.82 -14.64
N SER A 267 -14.79 -18.63 -14.02
CA SER A 267 -13.63 -17.79 -13.77
C SER A 267 -13.15 -17.91 -12.33
N ILE A 268 -11.91 -18.36 -12.14
CA ILE A 268 -11.26 -18.37 -10.83
C ILE A 268 -11.20 -16.96 -10.22
N VAL A 269 -11.08 -15.92 -11.05
CA VAL A 269 -11.01 -14.53 -10.60
C VAL A 269 -12.35 -14.12 -9.99
N ASP A 270 -13.44 -14.39 -10.69
CA ASP A 270 -14.77 -13.97 -10.25
C ASP A 270 -15.26 -14.81 -9.08
N TYR A 271 -14.93 -16.11 -9.07
CA TYR A 271 -15.14 -16.96 -7.91
C TYR A 271 -14.43 -16.39 -6.66
N LEU A 272 -13.14 -16.06 -6.77
CA LEU A 272 -12.37 -15.49 -5.64
C LEU A 272 -12.92 -14.14 -5.18
N LYS A 273 -13.33 -13.27 -6.11
CA LYS A 273 -14.02 -12.01 -5.78
C LYS A 273 -15.33 -12.25 -5.02
N SER A 274 -16.14 -13.21 -5.46
CA SER A 274 -17.44 -13.53 -4.83
C SER A 274 -17.31 -13.99 -3.38
N ILE A 275 -16.15 -14.55 -3.01
CA ILE A 275 -15.84 -14.98 -1.63
C ILE A 275 -14.87 -14.03 -0.91
N GLY A 276 -14.64 -12.83 -1.45
CA GLY A 276 -13.79 -11.80 -0.86
C GLY A 276 -12.32 -12.20 -0.71
N ARG A 277 -11.83 -13.11 -1.56
CA ARG A 277 -10.42 -13.54 -1.61
C ARG A 277 -9.63 -12.76 -2.65
N ASP A 278 -8.34 -12.62 -2.40
CA ASP A 278 -7.40 -12.00 -3.34
C ASP A 278 -7.41 -12.77 -4.68
N SER A 279 -8.00 -12.13 -5.68
CA SER A 279 -8.11 -12.66 -7.03
C SER A 279 -6.94 -12.23 -7.91
N SER A 280 -5.90 -11.57 -7.38
CA SER A 280 -4.71 -11.17 -8.12
C SER A 280 -3.92 -12.39 -8.61
N PHE A 281 -3.04 -12.20 -9.60
CA PHE A 281 -2.16 -13.27 -10.06
C PHE A 281 -1.31 -13.86 -8.90
N SER A 282 -0.73 -13.00 -8.05
CA SER A 282 0.04 -13.43 -6.88
C SER A 282 -0.82 -14.16 -5.85
N GLY A 283 -2.03 -13.68 -5.60
CA GLY A 283 -3.01 -14.35 -4.75
C GLY A 283 -3.34 -15.75 -5.25
N ARG A 284 -3.61 -15.88 -6.56
CA ARG A 284 -3.85 -17.18 -7.20
C ARG A 284 -2.61 -18.07 -7.23
N GLN A 285 -1.41 -17.54 -7.40
CA GLN A 285 -0.16 -18.30 -7.37
C GLN A 285 0.10 -18.89 -5.98
N LYS A 286 -0.12 -18.12 -4.92
CA LYS A 286 -0.04 -18.61 -3.53
C LYS A 286 -1.11 -19.66 -3.26
N LEU A 287 -2.34 -19.42 -3.72
CA LEU A 287 -3.45 -20.35 -3.56
C LEU A 287 -3.21 -21.65 -4.35
N ALA A 288 -2.68 -21.57 -5.57
CA ALA A 288 -2.31 -22.71 -6.40
C ALA A 288 -1.29 -23.62 -5.70
N ALA A 289 -0.25 -23.04 -5.10
CA ALA A 289 0.74 -23.79 -4.33
C ALA A 289 0.09 -24.53 -3.14
N GLN A 290 -0.87 -23.91 -2.45
CA GLN A 290 -1.61 -24.56 -1.35
C GLN A 290 -2.44 -25.76 -1.80
N TYR A 291 -2.89 -25.76 -3.05
CA TYR A 291 -3.66 -26.86 -3.66
C TYR A 291 -2.79 -27.85 -4.47
N GLY A 292 -1.46 -27.76 -4.33
CA GLY A 292 -0.50 -28.66 -4.98
C GLY A 292 -0.33 -28.41 -6.48
N ILE A 293 -0.71 -27.23 -6.97
CA ILE A 293 -0.47 -26.80 -8.36
C ILE A 293 0.86 -26.05 -8.39
N ASN A 294 1.93 -26.79 -8.67
CA ASN A 294 3.28 -26.25 -8.76
C ASN A 294 3.48 -25.46 -10.07
N ALA A 295 4.43 -24.51 -10.08
CA ALA A 295 4.75 -23.67 -11.24
C ALA A 295 3.52 -22.98 -11.85
N TYR A 296 2.65 -22.42 -11.00
CA TYR A 296 1.47 -21.70 -11.45
C TYR A 296 1.85 -20.42 -12.20
N THR A 297 1.59 -20.41 -13.51
CA THR A 297 1.79 -19.29 -14.43
C THR A 297 0.48 -18.68 -14.89
N GLY A 298 -0.65 -19.14 -14.33
CA GLY A 298 -1.98 -18.57 -14.57
C GLY A 298 -2.61 -18.95 -15.90
N THR A 299 -2.16 -20.05 -16.53
CA THR A 299 -2.78 -20.56 -17.76
C THR A 299 -4.25 -20.92 -17.54
N ALA A 300 -5.04 -20.96 -18.62
CA ALA A 300 -6.44 -21.35 -18.55
C ALA A 300 -6.62 -22.72 -17.88
N ALA A 301 -5.77 -23.71 -18.21
CA ALA A 301 -5.81 -25.03 -17.60
C ALA A 301 -5.51 -25.00 -16.09
N GLN A 302 -4.51 -24.22 -15.65
CA GLN A 302 -4.18 -24.06 -14.23
C GLN A 302 -5.27 -23.32 -13.46
N ASN A 303 -5.90 -22.32 -14.07
CA ASN A 303 -7.03 -21.58 -13.49
C ASN A 303 -8.25 -22.48 -13.28
N SER A 304 -8.59 -23.29 -14.29
CA SER A 304 -9.69 -24.25 -14.19
C SER A 304 -9.41 -25.35 -13.17
N LEU A 305 -8.17 -25.87 -13.12
CA LEU A 305 -7.75 -26.86 -12.12
C LEU A 305 -7.80 -26.28 -10.70
N LEU A 306 -7.35 -25.03 -10.52
CA LEU A 306 -7.40 -24.33 -9.24
C LEU A 306 -8.86 -24.10 -8.80
N LEU A 307 -9.71 -23.62 -9.71
CA LEU A 307 -11.14 -23.42 -9.43
C LEU A 307 -11.83 -24.72 -9.02
N LYS A 308 -11.58 -25.82 -9.75
CA LYS A 308 -12.09 -27.15 -9.41
C LYS A 308 -11.65 -27.56 -8.01
N LYS A 309 -10.35 -27.48 -7.71
CA LYS A 309 -9.81 -27.85 -6.39
C LYS A 309 -10.36 -27.01 -5.24
N ILE A 310 -10.67 -25.73 -5.47
CA ILE A 310 -11.23 -24.83 -4.43
C ILE A 310 -12.72 -25.08 -4.19
N ARG A 311 -13.48 -25.51 -5.21
CA ARG A 311 -14.91 -25.82 -5.09
C ARG A 311 -15.18 -27.14 -4.37
N GLY A 312 -14.20 -28.04 -4.33
CA GLY A 312 -14.36 -29.43 -3.85
C GLY A 312 -14.76 -30.36 -5.00
#